data_AF-A0A920UBG1-F1
#
_entry.id   AF-A0A920UBG1-F1
#
_cell.length_a   1.000
_cell.length_b   1.000
_cell.length_c   1.000
_cell.angle_alpha   90.00
_cell.angle_beta   90.00
_cell.angle_gamma   90.00
#
_symmetry.space_group_name_H-M   'P 1'
#
loop_
_entity.id
_entity.type
_entity.pdbx_description
1 polymer ?
#
loop_
_entity_poly.entity_id
_entity_poly.type
_entity_poly.pdbx_seq_one_letter_code
_entity_poly.pdbx_strand_id
1 'polypeptide(L)' 'MLTMISRGFGSIIRDEDYVVSASQQRTASSGAIGHVVFGRNEPALHHYHRTYRRMLNMEPLPLLEPS' A
#
# COMPACT_ATOMS: atom_id res chain seq x y z
N MET A 1 -5.05 1.51 -33.09
CA MET A 1 -3.96 2.40 -32.61
C MET A 1 -4.13 2.74 -31.13
N LEU A 2 -5.23 3.36 -30.70
CA LEU A 2 -5.47 3.74 -29.29
C LEU A 2 -5.36 2.55 -28.30
N THR A 3 -5.95 1.40 -28.63
CA THR A 3 -5.91 0.18 -27.79
C THR A 3 -4.49 -0.36 -27.56
N MET A 4 -3.59 -0.18 -28.54
CA MET A 4 -2.18 -0.62 -28.39
C MET A 4 -1.43 0.29 -27.42
N ILE A 5 -1.69 1.60 -27.46
CA ILE A 5 -1.11 2.57 -26.52
C ILE A 5 -1.61 2.29 -25.10
N SER A 6 -2.93 2.11 -24.91
CA SER A 6 -3.49 1.79 -23.60
C SER A 6 -2.95 0.49 -23.02
N ARG A 7 -2.76 -0.54 -23.86
CA ARG A 7 -2.16 -1.81 -23.44
C ARG A 7 -0.70 -1.66 -23.03
N GLY A 8 0.10 -0.96 -23.84
CA GLY A 8 1.51 -0.73 -23.54
C GLY A 8 1.73 0.11 -22.29
N PHE A 9 0.93 1.17 -22.10
CA PHE A 9 0.95 1.95 -20.87
C PHE A 9 0.53 1.10 -19.66
N GLY A 10 -0.55 0.33 -19.79
CA GLY A 10 -1.03 -0.54 -18.71
C GLY A 10 -0.04 -1.64 -18.30
N SER A 11 0.77 -2.17 -19.22
CA SER A 11 1.85 -3.11 -18.85
C SER A 11 2.97 -2.44 -18.08
N ILE A 12 3.37 -1.21 -18.47
CA ILE A 12 4.44 -0.48 -17.77
C ILE A 12 4.04 -0.22 -16.32
N ILE A 13 2.85 0.35 -16.10
CA ILE A 13 2.35 0.64 -14.74
C ILE A 13 2.28 -0.63 -13.90
N ARG A 14 1.75 -1.72 -14.48
CA ARG A 14 1.67 -3.01 -13.80
C ARG A 14 3.04 -3.52 -13.36
N ASP A 15 4.01 -3.50 -14.27
CA ASP A 15 5.33 -4.05 -14.00
C ASP A 15 6.05 -3.24 -12.91
N GLU A 16 5.89 -1.91 -12.92
CA GLU A 16 6.38 -1.03 -11.85
C GLU A 16 5.71 -1.33 -10.49
N ASP A 17 4.38 -1.45 -10.47
CA ASP A 17 3.61 -1.75 -9.24
C ASP A 17 4.01 -3.10 -8.63
N TYR A 18 4.23 -4.14 -9.45
CA TYR A 18 4.64 -5.45 -8.96
C TYR A 18 6.05 -5.45 -8.36
N VAL A 19 6.99 -4.73 -8.98
CA VAL A 19 8.36 -4.62 -8.47
C VAL A 19 8.37 -3.96 -7.09
N VAL A 20 7.63 -2.87 -6.93
CA VAL A 20 7.51 -2.17 -5.63
C VAL A 20 6.85 -3.07 -4.59
N SER A 21 5.72 -3.69 -4.91
CA SER A 21 5.00 -4.59 -4.01
C SER A 21 5.86 -5.77 -3.53
N ALA A 22 6.61 -6.39 -4.44
CA ALA A 22 7.51 -7.50 -4.12
C ALA A 22 8.68 -7.06 -3.22
N SER A 23 9.20 -5.84 -3.40
CA SER A 23 10.23 -5.29 -2.51
C SER A 23 9.71 -5.03 -1.10
N GLN A 24 8.49 -4.48 -0.98
CA GLN A 24 7.84 -4.22 0.31
C GLN A 24 7.60 -5.53 1.06
N GLN A 25 7.11 -6.58 0.38
CA GLN A 25 6.88 -7.88 1.00
C GLN A 25 8.18 -8.53 1.49
N ARG A 26 9.28 -8.45 0.71
CA ARG A 26 10.60 -8.95 1.13
C ARG A 26 11.09 -8.25 2.39
N THR A 27 10.95 -6.93 2.46
CA THR A 27 11.32 -6.14 3.64
C THR A 27 10.45 -6.45 4.85
N ALA A 28 9.13 -6.59 4.67
CA ALA A 28 8.23 -6.99 5.77
C ALA A 28 8.59 -8.39 6.31
N SER A 29 8.97 -9.30 5.42
CA SER A 29 9.32 -10.68 5.79
C SER A 29 10.69 -10.81 6.45
N SER A 30 11.59 -9.84 6.26
CA SER A 30 12.91 -9.87 6.88
C SER A 30 12.90 -9.50 8.38
N GLY A 31 11.81 -8.90 8.86
CA GLY A 31 11.70 -8.40 10.23
C GLY A 31 12.57 -7.17 10.53
N ALA A 32 13.26 -6.61 9.53
CA ALA A 32 14.12 -5.44 9.71
C ALA A 32 13.33 -4.17 10.10
N ILE A 33 12.03 -4.12 9.80
CA ILE A 33 11.13 -3.01 10.11
C ILE A 33 10.03 -3.51 11.04
N GLY A 34 9.98 -2.99 12.27
CA GLY A 34 8.99 -3.39 13.28
C GLY A 34 7.60 -2.77 13.07
N HIS A 35 7.55 -1.56 12.49
CA HIS A 35 6.30 -0.81 12.26
C HIS A 35 6.37 -0.01 10.96
N VAL A 36 5.22 0.18 10.32
CA VAL A 36 5.05 1.04 9.13
C VAL A 36 4.06 2.14 9.49
N VAL A 37 4.33 3.35 8.99
CA VAL A 37 3.44 4.50 9.15
C VAL A 37 2.79 4.81 7.81
N PHE A 38 1.46 4.90 7.78
CA PHE A 38 0.74 5.38 6.61
C PHE A 38 0.92 6.89 6.49
N GLY A 39 1.30 7.34 5.29
CA GLY A 39 1.50 8.75 5.00
C GLY A 39 0.20 9.56 5.14
N ARG A 40 0.34 10.86 5.40
CA ARG A 40 -0.79 11.81 5.42
C ARG A 40 -1.57 11.81 4.10
N ASN A 41 -0.88 11.57 2.98
CA ASN A 41 -1.45 11.62 1.63
C ASN A 41 -2.02 10.27 1.16
N GLU A 42 -2.26 9.32 2.07
CA GLU A 42 -2.73 7.97 1.73
C GLU A 42 -4.13 7.65 2.29
N PRO A 43 -5.14 8.52 2.16
CA PRO A 43 -6.45 8.35 2.82
C PRO A 43 -7.15 7.04 2.44
N ALA A 44 -6.88 6.51 1.24
CA ALA A 44 -7.39 5.22 0.80
C ALA A 44 -6.77 4.05 1.59
N LEU A 45 -5.46 4.05 1.84
CA LEU A 45 -4.80 3.03 2.67
C LEU A 45 -5.28 3.10 4.11
N HIS A 46 -5.41 4.32 4.64
CA HIS A 46 -6.03 4.55 5.95
C HIS A 46 -7.43 3.94 6.04
N HIS A 47 -8.29 4.17 5.04
CA HIS A 47 -9.64 3.59 5.01
C HIS A 47 -9.60 2.05 4.91
N TYR A 48 -8.79 1.52 4.00
CA TYR A 48 -8.64 0.08 3.79
C TYR A 48 -8.27 -0.65 5.09
N HIS A 49 -7.21 -0.21 5.77
CA HIS A 49 -6.77 -0.85 7.01
C HIS A 49 -7.76 -0.67 8.17
N ARG A 50 -8.46 0.47 8.26
CA ARG A 50 -9.56 0.63 9.24
C ARG A 50 -10.69 -0.37 8.99
N THR A 51 -11.05 -0.61 7.74
CA THR A 51 -12.09 -1.59 7.37
C THR A 51 -11.69 -2.99 7.83
N TYR A 52 -10.47 -3.44 7.56
CA TYR A 52 -10.00 -4.76 8.03
C TYR A 52 -10.03 -4.87 9.56
N ARG A 53 -9.52 -3.86 10.28
CA ARG A 53 -9.54 -3.87 11.75
C ARG A 53 -10.96 -3.95 12.30
N ARG A 54 -11.89 -3.18 11.74
CA ARG A 54 -13.31 -3.25 12.10
C ARG A 54 -13.88 -4.65 11.86
N MET A 55 -13.62 -5.24 10.70
CA MET A 55 -14.13 -6.59 10.37
C MET A 55 -13.50 -7.69 11.23
N LEU A 56 -12.29 -7.48 11.73
CA LEU A 56 -11.58 -8.38 12.63
C LEU A 56 -11.83 -8.07 14.12
N ASN A 57 -12.77 -7.17 14.45
CA ASN A 57 -13.07 -6.72 15.82
C ASN A 57 -11.84 -6.18 16.59
N MET A 58 -10.99 -5.42 15.90
CA MET A 58 -9.82 -4.76 16.46
C MET A 58 -10.05 -3.25 16.60
N GLU A 59 -9.52 -2.65 17.68
CA GLU A 59 -9.56 -1.21 17.90
C GLU A 59 -8.88 -0.41 16.77
N PRO A 60 -9.34 0.80 16.41
CA PRO A 60 -8.66 1.65 15.43
C PRO A 60 -7.20 1.95 15.79
N LEU A 61 -6.34 2.19 14.78
CA LEU A 61 -4.99 2.68 15.01
C LEU A 61 -5.01 4.18 15.35
N PRO A 62 -4.17 4.66 16.28
CA PRO A 62 -4.06 6.08 16.58
C PRO A 62 -3.47 6.85 15.41
N LEU A 63 -3.88 8.12 15.27
CA LEU A 63 -3.16 9.06 14.42
C LEU A 63 -1.88 9.49 15.15
N LEU A 64 -0.79 9.60 14.41
CA LEU A 64 0.47 10.13 14.94
C LEU A 64 0.46 11.65 14.81
N GLU A 65 0.86 12.33 15.87
CA GLU A 65 1.09 13.78 15.81
C GLU A 65 2.30 14.07 14.90
N PRO A 66 2.27 15.16 14.12
CA PRO A 66 3.44 15.59 13.36
C PRO A 66 4.61 15.89 14.32
N SER A 67 5.80 15.39 13.98
CA SER A 67 7.06 15.75 14.64
C SER A 67 7.52 17.15 14.27
#